data_AF-A0A3D5QEC9-F1
#
_entry.id   AF-A0A3D5QEC9-F1
#
_cell.length_a   1.000
_cell.length_b   1.000
_cell.length_c   1.000
_cell.angle_alpha   90.00
_cell.angle_beta   90.00
_cell.angle_gamma   90.00
#
_symmetry.space_group_name_H-M   'P 1'
#
loop_
_entity.id
_entity.type
_entity.pdbx_description
1 polymer ?
#
loop_
_entity_poly.entity_id
_entity_poly.type
_entity_poly.pdbx_seq_one_letter_code
_entity_poly.pdbx_strand_id
1 'polypeptide(L)'
;EINDYFMTGDILKKPVYTFRPENFENVIDGYFHAKGEYDEFSASIMVGAMPYERYVEHMEKFDLRQTVLVVGKRRDIVEFALSNEVPAVILTGIKSSEDLDFDFSGYKGWVYISNLDTAETLRRLTLTVPAKYLMSPDIPVITPNDDLDDAKDLMLRHNRRGLIVVDENEQLAGIVTRSDVLKGHKQKIIMVDHNEMNQAVDGAETAEILEVVDHHRLGTVKTTKPIQFLAKPVGSTCSIIYEQFRNYNVEIPKNIGLLLLSGVLSDTVMLKSPTTTLFDKEIVEELSNLLNVDYSEYGKKMFYATDSLKSREPEEVINADFKKYSEYGFGFGIGQVEVVNLNEIDELKGDFVDALKNVRDRKRLDFAMLLVTDIVNTDSVLLSTEFYGAKRLVYRKLDDYSFDLPGVLSRKKQLLPEVLRVLEETAKK
;
A
#
# COMPACT_ATOMS: atom_id res chain seq x y z
N GLU A 1 -0.61 -36.48 -15.38
CA GLU A 1 -0.23 -35.16 -14.84
C GLU A 1 -0.70 -34.92 -13.40
N ILE A 2 -1.97 -34.67 -13.06
CA ILE A 2 -2.39 -34.49 -11.64
C ILE A 2 -2.25 -35.78 -10.81
N ASN A 3 -2.51 -36.95 -11.40
CA ASN A 3 -2.34 -38.24 -10.71
C ASN A 3 -0.87 -38.59 -10.42
N ASP A 4 0.07 -38.13 -11.24
CA ASP A 4 1.49 -38.44 -11.06
C ASP A 4 2.08 -37.67 -9.86
N TYR A 5 1.59 -36.45 -9.58
CA TYR A 5 2.01 -35.64 -8.44
C TYR A 5 1.62 -36.24 -7.07
N PHE A 6 0.55 -37.04 -7.01
CA PHE A 6 0.14 -37.74 -5.79
C PHE A 6 0.72 -39.16 -5.67
N MET A 7 1.27 -39.70 -6.76
CA MET A 7 1.72 -41.10 -6.84
C MET A 7 3.25 -41.22 -7.02
N THR A 8 4.03 -40.16 -6.75
CA THR A 8 5.51 -40.21 -6.70
C THR A 8 6.03 -40.77 -5.38
N GLY A 9 5.44 -41.85 -4.91
CA GLY A 9 6.00 -42.69 -3.86
C GLY A 9 6.22 -44.07 -4.46
N ASP A 10 7.41 -44.62 -4.27
CA ASP A 10 7.73 -46.01 -4.59
C ASP A 10 6.61 -46.89 -3.97
N ILE A 11 5.67 -47.40 -4.78
CA ILE A 11 4.43 -48.08 -4.33
C ILE A 11 4.75 -49.29 -3.42
N LEU A 12 6.01 -49.72 -3.44
CA LEU A 12 6.56 -50.83 -2.67
C LEU A 12 7.13 -50.43 -1.29
N LYS A 13 7.40 -49.14 -1.01
CA LYS A 13 7.90 -48.69 0.29
C LYS A 13 6.77 -48.26 1.20
N LYS A 14 6.57 -49.00 2.29
CA LYS A 14 5.64 -48.61 3.35
C LYS A 14 6.07 -47.28 3.99
N PRO A 15 5.10 -46.41 4.36
CA PRO A 15 5.41 -45.18 5.07
C PRO A 15 6.02 -45.50 6.44
N VAL A 16 7.13 -44.81 6.74
CA VAL A 16 7.80 -44.84 8.04
C VAL A 16 7.32 -43.64 8.84
N TYR A 17 6.91 -43.88 10.08
CA TYR A 17 6.45 -42.87 11.02
C TYR A 17 7.37 -42.81 12.22
N THR A 18 7.57 -41.62 12.78
CA THR A 18 8.21 -41.47 14.09
C THR A 18 7.16 -41.54 15.18
N PHE A 19 7.19 -42.61 15.95
CA PHE A 19 6.28 -42.86 17.06
C PHE A 19 6.87 -42.31 18.36
N ARG A 20 6.01 -41.68 19.15
CA ARG A 20 6.23 -41.46 20.58
C ARG A 20 5.19 -42.30 21.33
N PRO A 21 5.56 -43.46 21.88
CA PRO A 21 4.60 -44.42 22.44
C PRO A 21 3.71 -43.85 23.53
N GLU A 22 4.18 -42.88 24.33
CA GLU A 22 3.35 -42.14 25.30
C GLU A 22 2.08 -41.53 24.68
N ASN A 23 2.08 -41.23 23.37
CA ASN A 23 0.89 -40.72 22.69
C ASN A 23 -0.15 -41.79 22.37
N PHE A 24 0.17 -43.08 22.53
CA PHE A 24 -0.75 -44.17 22.20
C PHE A 24 -2.04 -44.06 23.01
N GLU A 25 -1.95 -43.81 24.32
CA GLU A 25 -3.12 -43.62 25.19
C GLU A 25 -3.92 -42.34 24.91
N ASN A 26 -3.30 -41.34 24.29
CA ASN A 26 -3.97 -40.08 23.96
C ASN A 26 -4.87 -40.20 22.73
N VAL A 27 -4.56 -41.14 21.82
CA VAL A 27 -5.28 -41.30 20.56
C VAL A 27 -6.00 -42.64 20.44
N ILE A 28 -5.47 -43.71 21.02
CA ILE A 28 -6.05 -45.06 20.99
C ILE A 28 -6.67 -45.31 22.36
N ASP A 29 -7.91 -45.79 22.39
CA ASP A 29 -8.54 -46.25 23.63
C ASP A 29 -7.95 -47.61 24.01
N GLY A 30 -7.37 -47.71 25.21
CA GLY A 30 -6.56 -48.85 25.61
C GLY A 30 -5.66 -48.56 26.79
N TYR A 31 -4.70 -49.45 27.04
CA TYR A 31 -3.73 -49.30 28.13
C TYR A 31 -2.40 -49.98 27.80
N PHE A 32 -1.33 -49.53 28.46
CA PHE A 32 -0.03 -50.19 28.38
C PHE A 32 -0.01 -51.45 29.24
N HIS A 33 0.35 -52.58 28.61
CA HIS A 33 0.70 -53.79 29.35
C HIS A 33 2.16 -53.77 29.79
N ALA A 34 3.05 -53.29 28.91
CA ALA A 34 4.46 -53.09 29.21
C ALA A 34 4.97 -51.81 28.54
N LYS A 35 5.82 -51.07 29.25
CA LYS A 35 6.54 -49.91 28.71
C LYS A 35 7.90 -50.35 28.19
N GLY A 36 8.27 -49.86 27.01
CA GLY A 36 9.55 -50.15 26.39
C GLY A 36 10.67 -49.22 26.87
N GLU A 37 11.89 -49.46 26.38
CA GLU A 37 13.09 -48.69 26.75
C GLU A 37 13.27 -47.38 25.95
N TYR A 38 12.57 -47.22 24.82
CA TYR A 38 12.76 -46.10 23.89
C TYR A 38 11.64 -45.07 23.97
N ASP A 39 11.98 -43.79 24.17
CA ASP A 39 11.01 -42.68 24.21
C ASP A 39 10.41 -42.35 22.83
N GLU A 40 11.22 -42.42 21.77
CA GLU A 40 10.81 -42.19 20.38
C GLU A 40 11.51 -43.19 19.45
N PHE A 41 10.82 -43.69 18.43
CA PHE A 41 11.41 -44.58 17.41
C PHE A 41 10.73 -44.41 16.05
N SER A 42 11.46 -44.71 14.96
CA SER A 42 10.93 -44.67 13.59
C SER A 42 10.62 -46.08 13.09
N ALA A 43 9.39 -46.30 12.66
CA ALA A 43 8.95 -47.62 12.23
C ALA A 43 7.83 -47.58 11.17
N SER A 44 7.69 -48.66 10.42
CA SER A 44 6.54 -48.93 9.56
C SER A 44 5.48 -49.72 10.32
N ILE A 45 4.21 -49.48 10.02
CA ILE A 45 3.10 -50.23 10.63
C ILE A 45 2.86 -51.54 9.85
N MET A 46 2.82 -52.66 10.58
CA MET A 46 2.56 -54.01 10.06
C MET A 46 1.33 -54.62 10.72
N VAL A 47 0.53 -55.35 9.96
CA VAL A 47 -0.70 -56.00 10.44
C VAL A 47 -0.56 -57.50 10.40
N GLY A 48 -0.71 -58.16 11.54
CA GLY A 48 -0.61 -59.62 11.70
C GLY A 48 -1.85 -60.40 11.23
N ALA A 49 -2.38 -60.11 10.03
CA ALA A 49 -3.62 -60.72 9.52
C ALA A 49 -3.41 -62.03 8.72
N MET A 50 -2.21 -62.30 8.22
CA MET A 50 -1.92 -63.44 7.34
C MET A 50 -1.50 -64.72 8.11
N PRO A 51 -1.69 -65.94 7.57
CA PRO A 51 -1.18 -67.17 8.19
C PRO A 51 0.32 -67.08 8.52
N TYR A 52 0.76 -67.78 9.58
CA TYR A 52 2.11 -67.65 10.15
C TYR A 52 3.24 -67.73 9.12
N GLU A 53 3.29 -68.81 8.34
CA GLU A 53 4.33 -69.07 7.34
C GLU A 53 4.47 -67.89 6.37
N ARG A 54 3.32 -67.41 5.88
CA ARG A 54 3.25 -66.28 4.95
C ARG A 54 3.59 -64.94 5.62
N TYR A 55 3.30 -64.80 6.91
CA TYR A 55 3.68 -63.63 7.69
C TYR A 55 5.20 -63.57 7.87
N VAL A 56 5.86 -64.69 8.21
CA VAL A 56 7.32 -64.75 8.35
C VAL A 56 8.00 -64.43 7.02
N GLU A 57 7.63 -65.10 5.93
CA GLU A 57 8.15 -64.80 4.58
C GLU A 57 7.96 -63.34 4.15
N HIS A 58 6.87 -62.71 4.59
CA HIS A 58 6.60 -61.31 4.32
C HIS A 58 7.47 -60.39 5.17
N MET A 59 7.66 -60.72 6.45
CA MET A 59 8.41 -59.90 7.41
C MET A 59 9.93 -59.96 7.21
N GLU A 60 10.47 -61.06 6.66
CA GLU A 60 11.88 -61.18 6.25
C GLU A 60 12.33 -60.09 5.26
N LYS A 61 11.38 -59.45 4.56
CA LYS A 61 11.65 -58.37 3.60
C LYS A 61 11.78 -57.00 4.26
N PHE A 62 11.55 -56.89 5.56
CA PHE A 62 11.53 -55.63 6.30
C PHE A 62 12.48 -55.66 7.49
N ASP A 63 12.92 -54.48 7.93
CA ASP A 63 13.65 -54.36 9.19
C ASP A 63 12.66 -54.48 10.37
N LEU A 64 12.72 -55.61 11.07
CA LEU A 64 11.90 -55.88 12.24
C LEU A 64 12.14 -54.87 13.37
N ARG A 65 13.35 -54.31 13.48
CA ARG A 65 13.67 -53.25 14.44
C ARG A 65 13.09 -51.89 14.06
N GLN A 66 12.50 -51.77 12.88
CA GLN A 66 11.75 -50.60 12.42
C GLN A 66 10.30 -50.97 12.10
N THR A 67 9.70 -51.85 12.92
CA THR A 67 8.32 -52.32 12.70
C THR A 67 7.45 -52.18 13.96
N VAL A 68 6.28 -51.56 13.82
CA VAL A 68 5.21 -51.66 14.81
C VAL A 68 4.23 -52.72 14.35
N LEU A 69 4.03 -53.75 15.16
CA LEU A 69 3.07 -54.80 14.87
C LEU A 69 1.70 -54.46 15.49
N VAL A 70 0.65 -54.47 14.68
CA VAL A 70 -0.74 -54.46 15.14
C VAL A 70 -1.36 -55.82 14.84
N VAL A 71 -1.82 -56.52 15.87
CA VAL A 71 -2.30 -57.90 15.74
C VAL A 71 -3.43 -58.22 16.73
N GLY A 72 -4.29 -59.17 16.38
CA GLY A 72 -5.25 -59.76 17.31
C GLY A 72 -4.61 -60.76 18.27
N LYS A 73 -5.40 -61.60 18.94
CA LYS A 73 -4.89 -62.73 19.75
C LYS A 73 -4.31 -63.84 18.86
N ARG A 74 -3.06 -63.68 18.42
CA ARG A 74 -2.33 -64.64 17.56
C ARG A 74 -0.94 -64.95 18.11
N ARG A 75 -0.85 -66.07 18.81
CA ARG A 75 0.33 -66.46 19.59
C ARG A 75 1.58 -66.63 18.76
N ASP A 76 1.47 -67.35 17.65
CA ASP A 76 2.51 -67.56 16.65
C ASP A 76 3.17 -66.24 16.18
N ILE A 77 2.36 -65.24 15.83
CA ILE A 77 2.82 -63.95 15.32
C ILE A 77 3.39 -63.06 16.43
N VAL A 78 2.74 -63.05 17.61
CA VAL A 78 3.20 -62.25 18.76
C VAL A 78 4.55 -62.78 19.25
N GLU A 79 4.70 -64.10 19.45
CA GLU A 79 5.97 -64.70 19.89
C GLU A 79 7.11 -64.46 18.89
N PHE A 80 6.82 -64.51 17.59
CA PHE A 80 7.80 -64.13 16.55
C PHE A 80 8.24 -62.66 16.68
N ALA A 81 7.30 -61.74 16.91
CA ALA A 81 7.62 -60.32 17.04
C ALA A 81 8.43 -60.02 18.32
N LEU A 82 8.09 -60.66 19.44
CA LEU A 82 8.83 -60.55 20.70
C LEU A 82 10.26 -61.08 20.54
N SER A 83 10.43 -62.25 19.93
CA SER A 83 11.75 -62.88 19.72
C SER A 83 12.68 -62.06 18.82
N ASN A 84 12.11 -61.19 17.96
CA ASN A 84 12.85 -60.31 17.06
C ASN A 84 12.99 -58.87 17.58
N GLU A 85 12.55 -58.59 18.81
CA GLU A 85 12.67 -57.27 19.46
C GLU A 85 12.11 -56.13 18.59
N VAL A 86 10.89 -56.30 18.07
CA VAL A 86 10.21 -55.19 17.39
C VAL A 86 10.02 -54.01 18.38
N PRO A 87 10.04 -52.74 17.93
CA PRO A 87 9.90 -51.61 18.85
C PRO A 87 8.59 -51.54 19.63
N ALA A 88 7.48 -52.00 19.03
CA ALA A 88 6.18 -52.03 19.68
C ALA A 88 5.25 -53.10 19.11
N VAL A 89 4.46 -53.71 20.00
CA VAL A 89 3.34 -54.60 19.68
C VAL A 89 2.05 -53.98 20.22
N ILE A 90 1.06 -53.85 19.35
CA ILE A 90 -0.28 -53.37 19.68
C ILE A 90 -1.27 -54.52 19.50
N LEU A 91 -1.81 -54.98 20.62
CA LEU A 91 -2.78 -56.06 20.65
C LEU A 91 -4.19 -55.50 20.55
N THR A 92 -5.03 -56.15 19.76
CA THR A 92 -6.44 -55.78 19.53
C THR A 92 -7.34 -56.98 19.83
N GLY A 93 -8.58 -56.72 20.25
CA GLY A 93 -9.56 -57.79 20.52
C GLY A 93 -9.24 -58.66 21.76
N ILE A 94 -8.45 -58.14 22.70
CA ILE A 94 -8.21 -58.74 24.02
C ILE A 94 -9.30 -58.24 24.97
N LYS A 95 -10.03 -59.14 25.65
CA LYS A 95 -11.18 -58.76 26.51
C LYS A 95 -10.79 -58.51 27.96
N SER A 96 -9.78 -59.22 28.47
CA SER A 96 -9.23 -59.01 29.81
C SER A 96 -7.72 -59.29 29.84
N SER A 97 -7.03 -58.78 30.87
CA SER A 97 -5.61 -59.11 31.11
C SER A 97 -5.37 -60.60 31.39
N GLU A 98 -6.42 -61.33 31.78
CA GLU A 98 -6.38 -62.78 32.00
C GLU A 98 -6.37 -63.56 30.68
N ASP A 99 -6.80 -62.94 29.56
CA ASP A 99 -6.75 -63.53 28.23
C ASP A 99 -5.34 -63.43 27.58
N LEU A 100 -4.36 -62.83 28.25
CA LEU A 100 -2.99 -62.66 27.75
C LEU A 100 -2.14 -63.89 28.09
N ASP A 101 -2.19 -64.90 27.23
CA ASP A 101 -1.37 -66.11 27.35
C ASP A 101 0.03 -65.94 26.68
N PHE A 102 0.64 -64.76 26.82
CA PHE A 102 1.93 -64.42 26.21
C PHE A 102 2.98 -64.11 27.27
N ASP A 103 4.21 -64.58 27.06
CA ASP A 103 5.34 -64.23 27.92
C ASP A 103 6.05 -63.00 27.36
N PHE A 104 5.90 -61.85 28.03
CA PHE A 104 6.60 -60.61 27.70
C PHE A 104 7.90 -60.42 28.49
N SER A 105 8.30 -61.41 29.30
CA SER A 105 9.47 -61.31 30.17
C SER A 105 10.74 -61.14 29.35
N GLY A 106 11.43 -60.00 29.53
CA GLY A 106 12.69 -59.70 28.85
C GLY A 106 12.54 -58.98 27.51
N TYR A 107 11.32 -58.80 26.99
CA TYR A 107 11.08 -57.98 25.80
C TYR A 107 11.23 -56.50 26.12
N LYS A 108 11.93 -55.76 25.25
CA LYS A 108 12.32 -54.36 25.50
C LYS A 108 11.44 -53.33 24.80
N GLY A 109 10.61 -53.79 23.87
CA GLY A 109 9.67 -52.94 23.14
C GLY A 109 8.41 -52.62 23.93
N TRP A 110 7.59 -51.76 23.36
CA TRP A 110 6.31 -51.36 23.97
C TRP A 110 5.24 -52.41 23.72
N VAL A 111 4.38 -52.66 24.72
CA VAL A 111 3.18 -53.52 24.56
C VAL A 111 1.95 -52.71 24.95
N TYR A 112 1.12 -52.42 23.96
CA TYR A 112 -0.12 -51.66 24.14
C TYR A 112 -1.33 -52.52 23.79
N ILE A 113 -2.38 -52.45 24.60
CA ILE A 113 -3.63 -53.18 24.39
C ILE A 113 -4.69 -52.15 24.01
N SER A 114 -5.17 -52.25 22.77
CA SER A 114 -6.24 -51.42 22.24
C SER A 114 -7.60 -52.10 22.49
N ASN A 115 -8.54 -51.33 23.03
CA ASN A 115 -9.95 -51.71 23.16
C ASN A 115 -10.71 -51.58 21.83
N LEU A 116 -10.08 -51.00 20.81
CA LEU A 116 -10.64 -50.81 19.49
C LEU A 116 -10.35 -52.01 18.58
N ASP A 117 -11.11 -52.15 17.50
CA ASP A 117 -10.78 -53.11 16.46
C ASP A 117 -9.46 -52.75 15.74
N THR A 118 -8.91 -53.70 15.00
CA THR A 118 -7.63 -53.54 14.30
C THR A 118 -7.63 -52.38 13.30
N ALA A 119 -8.73 -52.14 12.59
CA ALA A 119 -8.79 -51.09 11.58
C ALA A 119 -8.81 -49.69 12.19
N GLU A 120 -9.61 -49.48 13.24
CA GLU A 120 -9.65 -48.21 13.95
C GLU A 120 -8.35 -47.95 14.71
N THR A 121 -7.76 -48.99 15.33
CA THR A 121 -6.43 -48.89 15.97
C THR A 121 -5.37 -48.39 14.98
N LEU A 122 -5.32 -48.95 13.77
CA LEU A 122 -4.40 -48.51 12.72
C LEU A 122 -4.62 -47.06 12.31
N ARG A 123 -5.88 -46.65 12.13
CA ARG A 123 -6.23 -45.27 11.76
C ARG A 123 -5.71 -44.28 12.81
N ARG A 124 -5.93 -44.58 14.09
CA ARG A 124 -5.52 -43.71 15.19
C ARG A 124 -4.04 -43.74 15.49
N LEU A 125 -3.38 -44.88 15.27
CA LEU A 125 -1.94 -45.02 15.44
C LEU A 125 -1.15 -44.01 14.59
N THR A 126 -1.63 -43.65 13.40
CA THR A 126 -0.96 -42.59 12.59
C THR A 126 -1.03 -41.18 13.21
N LEU A 127 -1.90 -40.95 14.19
CA LEU A 127 -2.05 -39.68 14.90
C LEU A 127 -1.09 -39.51 16.08
N THR A 128 -0.30 -40.54 16.40
CA THR A 128 0.67 -40.49 17.52
C THR A 128 1.94 -39.72 17.15
N VAL A 129 2.13 -39.44 15.86
CA VAL A 129 3.32 -38.77 15.34
C VAL A 129 3.42 -37.37 15.93
N PRO A 130 4.51 -37.03 16.65
CA PRO A 130 4.67 -35.70 17.22
C PRO A 130 4.58 -34.60 16.14
N ALA A 131 3.86 -33.52 16.43
CA ALA A 131 3.64 -32.42 15.48
C ALA A 131 4.95 -31.84 14.90
N LYS A 132 6.04 -31.84 15.68
CA LYS A 132 7.39 -31.40 15.24
C LYS A 132 7.89 -32.13 13.98
N TYR A 133 7.45 -33.37 13.73
CA TYR A 133 7.81 -34.14 12.52
C TYR A 133 6.89 -33.85 11.32
N LEU A 134 5.75 -33.21 11.54
CA LEU A 134 4.82 -32.76 10.50
C LEU A 134 5.05 -31.29 10.12
N MET A 135 5.58 -30.49 11.05
CA MET A 135 5.81 -29.06 10.87
C MET A 135 7.05 -28.79 10.02
N SER A 136 6.97 -27.74 9.19
CA SER A 136 8.15 -27.14 8.54
C SER A 136 8.59 -25.93 9.36
N PRO A 137 9.85 -25.87 9.83
CA PRO A 137 10.32 -24.74 10.66
C PRO A 137 10.57 -23.48 9.83
N ASP A 138 10.88 -23.63 8.54
CA ASP A 138 11.12 -22.51 7.63
C ASP A 138 9.89 -22.31 6.74
N ILE A 139 9.13 -21.25 7.05
CA ILE A 139 7.96 -20.85 6.28
C ILE A 139 8.11 -19.38 5.87
N PRO A 140 7.82 -19.04 4.60
CA PRO A 140 7.75 -17.65 4.19
C PRO A 140 6.59 -16.97 4.92
N VAL A 141 6.88 -15.82 5.51
CA VAL A 141 5.90 -14.96 6.18
C VAL A 141 5.79 -13.63 5.44
N ILE A 142 4.67 -12.96 5.64
CA ILE A 142 4.40 -11.60 5.14
C ILE A 142 3.93 -10.72 6.30
N THR A 143 3.93 -9.41 6.11
CA THR A 143 3.40 -8.43 7.07
C THR A 143 2.02 -7.92 6.65
N PRO A 144 1.24 -7.30 7.55
CA PRO A 144 -0.03 -6.65 7.20
C PRO A 144 0.10 -5.52 6.17
N ASN A 145 1.30 -4.99 5.97
CA ASN A 145 1.58 -3.88 5.06
C ASN A 145 2.11 -4.35 3.70
N ASP A 146 2.35 -5.66 3.52
CA ASP A 146 2.84 -6.20 2.26
C ASP A 146 1.72 -6.24 1.21
N ASP A 147 2.08 -6.01 -0.05
CA ASP A 147 1.13 -6.02 -1.15
C ASP A 147 0.61 -7.44 -1.43
N LEU A 148 -0.67 -7.54 -1.82
CA LEU A 148 -1.27 -8.81 -2.21
C LEU A 148 -0.59 -9.43 -3.44
N ASP A 149 0.00 -8.61 -4.30
CA ASP A 149 0.77 -9.08 -5.45
C ASP A 149 2.11 -9.71 -5.03
N ASP A 150 2.79 -9.16 -4.02
CA ASP A 150 3.98 -9.77 -3.44
C ASP A 150 3.65 -11.08 -2.74
N ALA A 151 2.54 -11.11 -1.99
CA ALA A 151 2.03 -12.33 -1.37
C ALA A 151 1.72 -13.41 -2.42
N LYS A 152 1.11 -13.04 -3.56
CA LYS A 152 0.85 -13.94 -4.69
C LYS A 152 2.15 -14.52 -5.24
N ASP A 153 3.14 -13.68 -5.48
CA ASP A 153 4.42 -14.09 -6.04
C ASP A 153 5.21 -14.98 -5.06
N LEU A 154 5.12 -14.71 -3.77
CA LEU A 154 5.72 -15.54 -2.72
C LEU A 154 5.04 -16.91 -2.63
N MET A 155 3.71 -16.97 -2.69
CA MET A 155 2.96 -18.24 -2.75
C MET A 155 3.37 -19.10 -3.96
N LEU A 156 3.50 -18.48 -5.13
CA LEU A 156 3.91 -19.17 -6.36
C LEU A 156 5.36 -19.68 -6.27
N ARG A 157 6.28 -18.82 -5.83
CA ARG A 157 7.71 -19.17 -5.69
C ARG A 157 7.93 -20.34 -4.74
N HIS A 158 7.20 -20.39 -3.62
CA HIS A 158 7.35 -21.45 -2.62
C HIS A 158 6.35 -22.61 -2.76
N ASN A 159 5.53 -22.63 -3.82
CA ASN A 159 4.46 -23.60 -4.05
C ASN A 159 3.55 -23.79 -2.80
N ARG A 160 3.23 -22.67 -2.13
CA ARG A 160 2.38 -22.65 -0.92
C ARG A 160 0.96 -22.21 -1.27
N ARG A 161 -0.02 -22.76 -0.53
CA ARG A 161 -1.45 -22.42 -0.70
C ARG A 161 -1.91 -21.27 0.21
N GLY A 162 -1.06 -20.87 1.14
CA GLY A 162 -1.27 -19.74 2.02
C GLY A 162 0.03 -19.32 2.68
N LEU A 163 0.03 -18.11 3.20
CA LEU A 163 1.14 -17.47 3.89
C LEU A 163 0.67 -17.05 5.27
N ILE A 164 1.60 -17.11 6.21
CA ILE A 164 1.39 -16.62 7.55
C ILE A 164 1.69 -15.13 7.56
N VAL A 165 0.78 -14.35 8.14
CA VAL A 165 0.96 -12.91 8.34
C VAL A 165 1.44 -12.70 9.76
N VAL A 166 2.58 -12.02 9.92
CA VAL A 166 3.15 -11.67 11.23
C VAL A 166 3.20 -10.17 11.40
N ASP A 167 2.98 -9.69 12.63
CA ASP A 167 3.12 -8.28 12.98
C ASP A 167 4.60 -7.88 13.19
N GLU A 168 4.82 -6.62 13.59
CA GLU A 168 6.14 -6.06 13.87
C GLU A 168 6.89 -6.77 15.01
N ASN A 169 6.19 -7.54 15.85
CA ASN A 169 6.75 -8.31 16.97
C ASN A 169 6.86 -9.81 16.63
N GLU A 170 6.80 -10.16 15.34
CA GLU A 170 6.79 -11.54 14.83
C GLU A 170 5.64 -12.41 15.40
N GLN A 171 4.56 -11.78 15.87
CA GLN A 171 3.37 -12.50 16.35
C GLN A 171 2.41 -12.76 15.20
N LEU A 172 1.71 -13.89 15.25
CA LEU A 172 0.71 -14.25 14.25
C LEU A 172 -0.42 -13.20 14.22
N ALA A 173 -0.47 -12.43 13.14
CA ALA A 173 -1.53 -11.46 12.86
C ALA A 173 -2.68 -12.11 12.07
N GLY A 174 -2.37 -13.07 11.19
CA GLY A 174 -3.38 -13.71 10.35
C GLY A 174 -2.82 -14.71 9.34
N ILE A 175 -3.67 -15.14 8.42
CA ILE A 175 -3.31 -16.06 7.34
C ILE A 175 -3.96 -15.53 6.05
N VAL A 176 -3.18 -15.43 4.99
CA VAL A 176 -3.67 -15.12 3.65
C VAL A 176 -3.59 -16.38 2.81
N THR A 177 -4.69 -16.76 2.16
CA THR A 177 -4.73 -17.94 1.29
C THR A 177 -4.80 -17.56 -0.18
N ARG A 178 -4.51 -18.52 -1.05
CA ARG A 178 -4.67 -18.35 -2.50
C ARG A 178 -6.09 -17.90 -2.89
N SER A 179 -7.11 -18.34 -2.14
CA SER A 179 -8.51 -17.94 -2.37
C SER A 179 -8.74 -16.46 -2.07
N ASP A 180 -8.05 -15.91 -1.07
CA ASP A 180 -8.19 -14.51 -0.67
C ASP A 180 -7.56 -13.58 -1.70
N VAL A 181 -6.39 -13.97 -2.22
CA VAL A 181 -5.73 -13.29 -3.34
C VAL A 181 -6.62 -13.32 -4.59
N LEU A 182 -7.20 -14.47 -4.94
CA LEU A 182 -8.04 -14.63 -6.14
C LEU A 182 -9.37 -13.89 -6.05
N LYS A 183 -9.96 -13.76 -4.86
CA LYS A 183 -11.20 -12.98 -4.69
C LYS A 183 -11.01 -11.51 -5.03
N GLY A 184 -9.79 -10.99 -4.91
CA GLY A 184 -9.44 -9.62 -5.25
C GLY A 184 -10.31 -8.63 -4.48
N HIS A 185 -9.91 -8.28 -3.26
CA HIS A 185 -10.58 -7.21 -2.52
C HIS A 185 -10.24 -5.87 -3.17
N LYS A 186 -11.05 -5.46 -4.15
CA LYS A 186 -10.93 -4.13 -4.74
C LYS A 186 -11.34 -3.10 -3.71
N GLN A 187 -10.41 -2.22 -3.37
CA GLN A 187 -10.73 -1.04 -2.58
C GLN A 187 -11.76 -0.20 -3.31
N LYS A 188 -12.74 0.32 -2.58
CA LYS A 188 -13.76 1.20 -3.13
C LYS A 188 -13.33 2.63 -2.91
N ILE A 189 -13.31 3.43 -3.96
CA ILE A 189 -12.84 4.81 -3.90
C ILE A 189 -13.85 5.78 -4.49
N ILE A 190 -13.82 7.01 -3.98
CA ILE A 190 -14.51 8.17 -4.55
C ILE A 190 -13.41 9.16 -4.92
N MET A 191 -13.40 9.60 -6.18
CA MET A 191 -12.43 10.58 -6.66
C MET A 191 -13.04 11.99 -6.53
N VAL A 192 -12.25 12.91 -6.00
CA VAL A 192 -12.67 14.30 -5.78
C VAL A 192 -11.62 15.21 -6.40
N ASP A 193 -12.08 16.22 -7.12
CA ASP A 193 -11.26 17.27 -7.77
C ASP A 193 -10.39 16.81 -8.95
N HIS A 194 -10.47 15.54 -9.30
CA HIS A 194 -9.79 14.99 -10.47
C HIS A 194 -10.51 13.75 -10.97
N ASN A 195 -10.25 13.45 -12.24
CA ASN A 195 -10.74 12.24 -12.88
C ASN A 195 -9.67 11.56 -13.76
N GLU A 196 -8.56 12.24 -14.07
CA GLU A 196 -7.46 11.63 -14.83
C GLU A 196 -6.64 10.67 -13.93
N MET A 197 -6.44 9.42 -14.35
CA MET A 197 -5.84 8.36 -13.52
C MET A 197 -4.38 8.61 -13.14
N ASN A 198 -3.65 9.36 -13.97
CA ASN A 198 -2.28 9.80 -13.68
C ASN A 198 -2.18 10.79 -12.51
N GLN A 199 -3.30 11.36 -12.06
CA GLN A 199 -3.38 12.23 -10.88
C GLN A 199 -3.91 11.46 -9.65
N ALA A 200 -4.38 10.23 -9.83
CA ALA A 200 -4.93 9.42 -8.76
C ALA A 200 -3.83 8.75 -7.93
N VAL A 201 -4.21 8.23 -6.76
CA VAL A 201 -3.34 7.45 -5.90
C VAL A 201 -2.90 6.14 -6.56
N ASP A 202 -1.70 5.67 -6.24
CA ASP A 202 -1.23 4.35 -6.67
C ASP A 202 -2.25 3.25 -6.35
N GLY A 203 -2.49 2.36 -7.31
CA GLY A 203 -3.50 1.31 -7.21
C GLY A 203 -4.94 1.74 -7.53
N ALA A 204 -5.21 3.01 -7.82
CA ALA A 204 -6.54 3.46 -8.25
C ALA A 204 -7.04 2.76 -9.53
N GLU A 205 -6.12 2.28 -10.39
CA GLU A 205 -6.45 1.53 -11.61
C GLU A 205 -7.15 0.19 -11.35
N THR A 206 -6.82 -0.44 -10.21
CA THR A 206 -7.36 -1.76 -9.83
C THR A 206 -8.54 -1.65 -8.87
N ALA A 207 -8.74 -0.47 -8.28
CA ALA A 207 -9.82 -0.13 -7.38
C ALA A 207 -11.20 -0.09 -8.08
N GLU A 208 -12.26 -0.17 -7.28
CA GLU A 208 -13.63 0.06 -7.70
C GLU A 208 -13.99 1.53 -7.44
N ILE A 209 -13.91 2.36 -8.49
CA ILE A 209 -14.40 3.74 -8.43
C ILE A 209 -15.93 3.71 -8.30
N LEU A 210 -16.48 4.36 -7.28
CA LEU A 210 -17.92 4.46 -7.03
C LEU A 210 -18.52 5.77 -7.52
N GLU A 211 -17.78 6.85 -7.31
CA GLU A 211 -18.21 8.21 -7.63
C GLU A 211 -17.01 9.08 -8.03
N VAL A 212 -17.27 10.05 -8.89
CA VAL A 212 -16.35 11.13 -9.23
C VAL A 212 -17.06 12.46 -9.02
N VAL A 213 -16.48 13.36 -8.23
CA VAL A 213 -16.95 14.73 -8.01
C VAL A 213 -15.86 15.69 -8.43
N ASP A 214 -16.07 16.45 -9.52
CA ASP A 214 -14.98 17.21 -10.14
C ASP A 214 -15.50 18.49 -10.83
N HIS A 215 -14.64 19.49 -10.99
CA HIS A 215 -14.91 20.71 -11.74
C HIS A 215 -13.99 20.88 -12.96
N HIS A 216 -13.05 19.96 -13.17
CA HIS A 216 -12.15 19.95 -14.31
C HIS A 216 -12.77 19.38 -15.58
N ARG A 217 -12.00 19.45 -16.67
CA ARG A 217 -12.34 18.78 -17.92
C ARG A 217 -12.42 17.26 -17.70
N LEU A 218 -13.29 16.62 -18.46
CA LEU A 218 -13.38 15.17 -18.48
C LEU A 218 -12.17 14.57 -19.22
N GLY A 219 -11.43 13.75 -18.50
CA GLY A 219 -10.43 12.81 -19.01
C GLY A 219 -11.03 11.46 -19.34
N THR A 220 -10.16 10.50 -19.69
CA THR A 220 -10.60 9.13 -20.02
C THR A 220 -10.65 8.27 -18.77
N VAL A 221 -11.77 8.31 -18.04
CA VAL A 221 -12.02 7.36 -16.93
C VAL A 221 -12.64 6.09 -17.49
N LYS A 222 -11.99 4.94 -17.26
CA LYS A 222 -12.54 3.64 -17.63
C LYS A 222 -13.03 2.93 -16.38
N THR A 223 -14.35 2.86 -16.20
CA THR A 223 -14.96 2.07 -15.12
C THR A 223 -15.54 0.77 -15.68
N THR A 224 -15.54 -0.28 -14.86
CA THR A 224 -16.14 -1.57 -15.22
C THR A 224 -17.64 -1.65 -14.93
N LYS A 225 -18.15 -0.71 -14.12
CA LYS A 225 -19.56 -0.58 -13.73
C LYS A 225 -20.02 0.87 -13.92
N PRO A 226 -21.33 1.11 -14.06
CA PRO A 226 -21.88 2.46 -13.95
C PRO A 226 -21.52 3.08 -12.59
N ILE A 227 -21.14 4.36 -12.60
CA ILE A 227 -20.78 5.14 -11.41
C ILE A 227 -21.57 6.45 -11.38
N GLN A 228 -21.65 7.08 -10.21
CA GLN A 228 -22.10 8.47 -10.13
C GLN A 228 -20.98 9.39 -10.62
N PHE A 229 -21.28 10.27 -11.55
CA PHE A 229 -20.31 11.25 -12.04
C PHE A 229 -20.93 12.64 -11.96
N LEU A 230 -20.46 13.43 -11.00
CA LEU A 230 -20.93 14.78 -10.75
C LEU A 230 -19.84 15.77 -11.17
N ALA A 231 -20.00 16.33 -12.37
CA ALA A 231 -19.16 17.42 -12.83
C ALA A 231 -19.95 18.68 -13.13
N LYS A 232 -19.45 19.81 -12.63
CA LYS A 232 -20.02 21.13 -12.88
C LYS A 232 -18.91 22.12 -13.24
N PRO A 233 -19.12 23.01 -14.23
CA PRO A 233 -18.15 24.02 -14.61
C PRO A 233 -18.19 25.20 -13.60
N VAL A 234 -17.79 24.93 -12.37
CA VAL A 234 -17.73 25.89 -11.25
C VAL A 234 -16.28 26.14 -10.83
N GLY A 235 -16.06 27.14 -10.00
CA GLY A 235 -14.71 27.56 -9.59
C GLY A 235 -14.00 26.57 -8.69
N SER A 236 -14.73 25.73 -7.94
CA SER A 236 -14.17 24.74 -7.02
C SER A 236 -15.04 23.49 -6.88
N THR A 237 -14.41 22.33 -6.69
CA THR A 237 -15.11 21.09 -6.32
C THR A 237 -15.82 21.22 -4.97
N CYS A 238 -15.31 22.03 -4.03
CA CYS A 238 -15.98 22.29 -2.75
C CYS A 238 -17.35 22.94 -2.93
N SER A 239 -17.56 23.71 -4.01
CA SER A 239 -18.87 24.28 -4.34
C SER A 239 -19.89 23.20 -4.68
N ILE A 240 -19.46 22.16 -5.39
CA ILE A 240 -20.27 20.99 -5.75
C ILE A 240 -20.62 20.18 -4.49
N ILE A 241 -19.64 19.96 -3.61
CA ILE A 241 -19.85 19.22 -2.36
C ILE A 241 -20.84 19.96 -1.46
N TYR A 242 -20.69 21.29 -1.31
CA TYR A 242 -21.63 22.11 -0.55
C TYR A 242 -23.06 22.01 -1.07
N GLU A 243 -23.23 21.99 -2.39
CA GLU A 243 -24.53 21.77 -3.01
C GLU A 243 -25.14 20.41 -2.62
N GLN A 244 -24.33 19.35 -2.52
CA GLN A 244 -24.81 18.04 -2.09
C GLN A 244 -25.27 18.07 -0.63
N PHE A 245 -24.57 18.76 0.28
CA PHE A 245 -25.05 18.97 1.64
C PHE A 245 -26.44 19.62 1.66
N ARG A 246 -26.66 20.64 0.81
CA ARG A 246 -27.97 21.28 0.65
C ARG A 246 -29.03 20.33 0.08
N ASN A 247 -28.71 19.60 -0.99
CA ASN A 247 -29.64 18.71 -1.67
C ASN A 247 -30.12 17.56 -0.77
N TYR A 248 -29.24 17.04 0.08
CA TYR A 248 -29.57 15.97 1.02
C TYR A 248 -30.02 16.48 2.40
N ASN A 249 -30.11 17.81 2.59
CA ASN A 249 -30.50 18.44 3.84
C ASN A 249 -29.67 17.96 5.04
N VAL A 250 -28.36 17.85 4.85
CA VAL A 250 -27.39 17.43 5.87
C VAL A 250 -26.80 18.67 6.52
N GLU A 251 -26.85 18.74 7.85
CA GLU A 251 -26.23 19.83 8.61
C GLU A 251 -24.71 19.81 8.43
N ILE A 252 -24.11 20.98 8.17
CA ILE A 252 -22.67 21.13 7.94
C ILE A 252 -21.98 21.46 9.27
N PRO A 253 -21.13 20.57 9.83
CA PRO A 253 -20.35 20.90 11.01
C PRO A 253 -19.40 22.08 10.74
N LYS A 254 -19.18 22.93 11.74
CA LYS A 254 -18.39 24.17 11.60
C LYS A 254 -17.00 23.96 10.98
N ASN A 255 -16.29 22.90 11.39
CA ASN A 255 -14.98 22.56 10.87
C ASN A 255 -15.03 22.15 9.38
N ILE A 256 -16.06 21.41 8.96
CA ILE A 256 -16.26 21.03 7.56
C ILE A 256 -16.64 22.25 6.73
N GLY A 257 -17.53 23.11 7.24
CA GLY A 257 -17.90 24.35 6.57
C GLY A 257 -16.69 25.27 6.36
N LEU A 258 -15.78 25.37 7.34
CA LEU A 258 -14.53 26.09 7.18
C LEU A 258 -13.66 25.49 6.07
N LEU A 259 -13.50 24.16 6.01
CA LEU A 259 -12.74 23.49 4.95
C LEU A 259 -13.34 23.72 3.55
N LEU A 260 -14.68 23.64 3.43
CA LEU A 260 -15.39 23.95 2.18
C LEU A 260 -15.14 25.40 1.77
N LEU A 261 -15.24 26.35 2.71
CA LEU A 261 -14.94 27.75 2.47
C LEU A 261 -13.47 27.94 2.04
N SER A 262 -12.52 27.28 2.70
CA SER A 262 -11.10 27.31 2.33
C SER A 262 -10.88 26.83 0.89
N GLY A 263 -11.47 25.69 0.52
CA GLY A 263 -11.32 25.12 -0.81
C GLY A 263 -11.87 26.04 -1.90
N VAL A 264 -13.08 26.59 -1.70
CA VAL A 264 -13.65 27.55 -2.65
C VAL A 264 -12.77 28.80 -2.76
N LEU A 265 -12.30 29.36 -1.64
CA LEU A 265 -11.44 30.55 -1.67
C LEU A 265 -10.07 30.27 -2.31
N SER A 266 -9.53 29.06 -2.14
CA SER A 266 -8.27 28.62 -2.72
C SER A 266 -8.35 28.59 -4.25
N ASP A 267 -9.25 27.79 -4.81
CA ASP A 267 -9.34 27.58 -6.26
C ASP A 267 -9.81 28.83 -7.01
N THR A 268 -10.61 29.67 -6.34
CA THR A 268 -11.11 30.92 -6.91
C THR A 268 -10.21 32.12 -6.66
N VAL A 269 -9.08 31.96 -5.96
CA VAL A 269 -8.18 33.06 -5.57
C VAL A 269 -8.98 34.20 -4.92
N MET A 270 -9.70 33.89 -3.84
CA MET A 270 -10.64 34.79 -3.17
C MET A 270 -11.66 35.42 -4.15
N LEU A 271 -12.26 34.61 -5.02
CA LEU A 271 -13.27 35.00 -6.02
C LEU A 271 -12.76 35.92 -7.15
N LYS A 272 -11.44 36.01 -7.36
CA LYS A 272 -10.81 36.83 -8.40
C LYS A 272 -10.38 36.02 -9.63
N SER A 273 -10.28 34.70 -9.49
CA SER A 273 -9.95 33.80 -10.60
C SER A 273 -10.97 33.91 -11.73
N PRO A 274 -10.55 33.82 -13.01
CA PRO A 274 -11.47 33.76 -14.15
C PRO A 274 -12.38 32.53 -14.14
N THR A 275 -12.06 31.49 -13.36
CA THR A 275 -12.92 30.30 -13.19
C THR A 275 -14.08 30.53 -12.23
N THR A 276 -14.06 31.63 -11.46
CA THR A 276 -15.08 31.95 -10.46
C THR A 276 -16.44 32.18 -11.12
N THR A 277 -17.45 31.46 -10.66
CA THR A 277 -18.84 31.59 -11.12
C THR A 277 -19.70 32.35 -10.12
N LEU A 278 -20.93 32.70 -10.52
CA LEU A 278 -21.92 33.28 -9.59
C LEU A 278 -22.23 32.31 -8.45
N PHE A 279 -22.27 31.02 -8.74
CA PHE A 279 -22.55 29.99 -7.76
C PHE A 279 -21.49 29.93 -6.65
N ASP A 280 -20.21 30.08 -7.00
CA ASP A 280 -19.13 30.12 -6.00
C ASP A 280 -19.28 31.33 -5.06
N LYS A 281 -19.71 32.48 -5.58
CA LYS A 281 -19.94 33.69 -4.78
C LYS A 281 -21.09 33.50 -3.79
N GLU A 282 -22.20 32.94 -4.26
CA GLU A 282 -23.36 32.62 -3.41
C GLU A 282 -22.98 31.67 -2.28
N ILE A 283 -22.21 30.61 -2.58
CA ILE A 283 -21.76 29.65 -1.58
C ILE A 283 -20.82 30.27 -0.55
N VAL A 284 -19.87 31.10 -0.98
CA VAL A 284 -18.97 31.80 -0.06
C VAL A 284 -19.76 32.70 0.87
N GLU A 285 -20.74 33.45 0.37
CA GLU A 285 -21.61 34.29 1.21
C GLU A 285 -22.42 33.45 2.21
N GLU A 286 -23.06 32.37 1.76
CA GLU A 286 -23.84 31.47 2.62
C GLU A 286 -22.97 30.81 3.71
N LEU A 287 -21.80 30.27 3.34
CA LEU A 287 -20.85 29.67 4.28
C LEU A 287 -20.30 30.70 5.27
N SER A 288 -19.98 31.91 4.82
CA SER A 288 -19.49 32.99 5.68
C SER A 288 -20.52 33.36 6.75
N ASN A 289 -21.78 33.47 6.35
CA ASN A 289 -22.89 33.76 7.26
C ASN A 289 -23.13 32.59 8.24
N LEU A 290 -23.13 31.35 7.74
CA LEU A 290 -23.31 30.15 8.56
C LEU A 290 -22.22 30.01 9.63
N LEU A 291 -20.97 30.33 9.27
CA LEU A 291 -19.81 30.17 10.15
C LEU A 291 -19.52 31.39 11.02
N ASN A 292 -20.19 32.53 10.72
CA ASN A 292 -19.94 33.85 11.28
C ASN A 292 -18.46 34.28 11.11
N VAL A 293 -17.98 34.23 9.86
CA VAL A 293 -16.59 34.55 9.47
C VAL A 293 -16.59 35.54 8.32
N ASP A 294 -15.71 36.55 8.37
CA ASP A 294 -15.37 37.39 7.22
C ASP A 294 -14.45 36.61 6.27
N TYR A 295 -14.95 36.19 5.12
CA TYR A 295 -14.17 35.41 4.15
C TYR A 295 -12.98 36.18 3.57
N SER A 296 -13.03 37.51 3.53
CA SER A 296 -11.93 38.35 3.04
C SER A 296 -10.79 38.35 4.04
N GLU A 297 -11.07 38.56 5.33
CA GLU A 297 -10.04 38.48 6.37
C GLU A 297 -9.51 37.05 6.51
N TYR A 298 -10.39 36.07 6.49
CA TYR A 298 -10.05 34.65 6.59
C TYR A 298 -9.21 34.18 5.39
N GLY A 299 -9.65 34.49 4.18
CA GLY A 299 -8.95 34.16 2.93
C GLY A 299 -7.54 34.72 2.92
N LYS A 300 -7.36 36.01 3.29
CA LYS A 300 -6.03 36.62 3.42
C LYS A 300 -5.14 35.84 4.38
N LYS A 301 -5.63 35.49 5.58
CA LYS A 301 -4.87 34.70 6.57
C LYS A 301 -4.47 33.33 6.04
N MET A 302 -5.39 32.63 5.36
CA MET A 302 -5.12 31.33 4.75
C MET A 302 -4.00 31.41 3.71
N PHE A 303 -4.13 32.36 2.79
CA PHE A 303 -3.20 32.57 1.69
C PHE A 303 -1.82 33.06 2.17
N TYR A 304 -1.74 33.90 3.21
CA TYR A 304 -0.48 34.27 3.84
C TYR A 304 0.27 33.09 4.46
N ALA A 305 -0.40 31.99 4.79
CA ALA A 305 0.23 30.81 5.37
C ALA A 305 0.80 29.84 4.31
N THR A 306 0.41 29.96 3.03
CA THR A 306 0.71 28.96 1.99
C THR A 306 1.80 29.35 1.00
N ASP A 307 2.05 30.64 0.79
CA ASP A 307 2.91 31.10 -0.31
C ASP A 307 4.14 31.85 0.23
N SER A 308 5.27 31.16 0.23
CA SER A 308 6.57 31.78 0.51
C SER A 308 7.47 31.62 -0.72
N LEU A 309 7.92 32.74 -1.28
CA LEU A 309 8.99 32.75 -2.29
C LEU A 309 10.30 32.19 -1.70
N LYS A 310 10.43 32.21 -0.36
CA LYS A 310 11.58 31.70 0.40
C LYS A 310 11.92 30.23 0.16
N SER A 311 10.94 29.40 -0.18
CA SER A 311 11.14 27.96 -0.33
C SER A 311 11.48 27.54 -1.76
N ARG A 312 11.58 28.48 -2.71
CA ARG A 312 11.82 28.20 -4.12
C ARG A 312 13.18 28.75 -4.56
N GLU A 313 13.88 28.01 -5.41
CA GLU A 313 15.14 28.47 -5.98
C GLU A 313 14.91 29.64 -6.95
N PRO A 314 15.56 30.81 -6.75
CA PRO A 314 15.29 32.02 -7.54
C PRO A 314 15.45 31.85 -9.05
N GLU A 315 16.44 31.08 -9.51
CA GLU A 315 16.65 30.84 -10.94
C GLU A 315 15.52 29.99 -11.55
N GLU A 316 14.93 29.05 -10.82
CA GLU A 316 13.77 28.27 -11.28
C GLU A 316 12.53 29.15 -11.41
N VAL A 317 12.27 29.98 -10.39
CA VAL A 317 11.15 30.94 -10.38
C VAL A 317 11.23 31.90 -11.57
N ILE A 318 12.41 32.47 -11.83
CA ILE A 318 12.61 33.37 -12.98
C ILE A 318 12.33 32.65 -14.30
N ASN A 319 12.77 31.40 -14.44
CA ASN A 319 12.70 30.66 -15.69
C ASN A 319 11.32 30.07 -15.99
N ALA A 320 10.46 29.87 -14.97
CA ALA A 320 9.14 29.27 -15.09
C ALA A 320 8.26 29.92 -16.18
N ASP A 321 8.16 31.26 -16.17
CA ASP A 321 7.54 32.03 -17.26
C ASP A 321 8.49 33.13 -17.77
N PHE A 322 9.67 32.74 -18.26
CA PHE A 322 10.60 33.67 -18.89
C PHE A 322 10.39 33.78 -20.41
N LYS A 323 10.25 35.00 -20.93
CA LYS A 323 10.21 35.26 -22.38
C LYS A 323 11.34 36.19 -22.80
N LYS A 324 12.00 35.84 -23.91
CA LYS A 324 13.06 36.64 -24.54
C LYS A 324 12.48 37.51 -25.65
N TYR A 325 13.04 38.71 -25.79
CA TYR A 325 12.70 39.70 -26.80
C TYR A 325 13.99 40.28 -27.38
N SER A 326 13.95 40.72 -28.63
CA SER A 326 15.06 41.38 -29.30
C SER A 326 14.50 42.52 -30.12
N GLU A 327 14.61 43.75 -29.62
CA GLU A 327 13.95 44.92 -30.16
C GLU A 327 14.88 46.13 -30.08
N TYR A 328 14.85 46.99 -31.11
CA TYR A 328 15.67 48.21 -31.18
C TYR A 328 17.18 48.00 -30.93
N GLY A 329 17.71 46.82 -31.27
CA GLY A 329 19.12 46.47 -31.07
C GLY A 329 19.47 45.93 -29.67
N PHE A 330 18.48 45.79 -28.78
CA PHE A 330 18.65 45.23 -27.44
C PHE A 330 17.96 43.87 -27.31
N GLY A 331 18.69 42.86 -26.82
CA GLY A 331 18.17 41.58 -26.38
C GLY A 331 17.83 41.62 -24.90
N PHE A 332 16.57 41.37 -24.52
CA PHE A 332 16.17 41.35 -23.11
C PHE A 332 15.20 40.21 -22.80
N GLY A 333 14.93 39.97 -21.53
CA GLY A 333 13.92 39.00 -21.15
C GLY A 333 13.17 39.36 -19.89
N ILE A 334 11.91 38.92 -19.81
CA ILE A 334 11.01 39.23 -18.72
C ILE A 334 10.39 37.92 -18.21
N GLY A 335 10.73 37.54 -16.98
CA GLY A 335 10.05 36.54 -16.17
C GLY A 335 8.77 37.07 -15.55
N GLN A 336 7.82 36.20 -15.24
CA GLN A 336 6.65 36.54 -14.44
C GLN A 336 6.41 35.45 -13.40
N VAL A 337 6.15 35.86 -12.16
CA VAL A 337 5.73 34.98 -11.07
C VAL A 337 4.53 35.60 -10.38
N GLU A 338 3.53 34.79 -10.10
CA GLU A 338 2.36 35.16 -9.32
C GLU A 338 2.58 34.73 -7.88
N VAL A 339 2.32 35.66 -6.97
CA VAL A 339 2.40 35.47 -5.53
C VAL A 339 1.15 35.99 -4.87
N VAL A 340 0.93 35.54 -3.66
CA VAL A 340 -0.18 35.94 -2.82
C VAL A 340 0.07 37.28 -2.12
N ASN A 341 1.34 37.60 -1.88
CA ASN A 341 1.74 38.84 -1.21
C ASN A 341 3.17 39.22 -1.57
N LEU A 342 3.48 40.51 -1.45
CA LEU A 342 4.79 41.07 -1.79
C LEU A 342 5.70 41.33 -0.57
N ASN A 343 5.27 40.95 0.64
CA ASN A 343 6.00 41.29 1.87
C ASN A 343 7.41 40.67 1.92
N GLU A 344 7.59 39.50 1.30
CA GLU A 344 8.87 38.78 1.30
C GLU A 344 9.84 39.31 0.24
N ILE A 345 9.39 40.15 -0.69
CA ILE A 345 10.20 40.60 -1.83
C ILE A 345 11.38 41.46 -1.37
N ASP A 346 11.20 42.31 -0.37
CA ASP A 346 12.29 43.16 0.11
C ASP A 346 13.45 42.35 0.72
N GLU A 347 13.14 41.22 1.38
CA GLU A 347 14.15 40.32 1.95
C GLU A 347 14.86 39.50 0.86
N LEU A 348 14.12 39.02 -0.14
CA LEU A 348 14.64 38.12 -1.19
C LEU A 348 15.20 38.83 -2.42
N LYS A 349 15.02 40.15 -2.51
CA LYS A 349 15.42 40.98 -3.66
C LYS A 349 16.86 40.75 -4.08
N GLY A 350 17.79 40.63 -3.13
CA GLY A 350 19.21 40.41 -3.42
C GLY A 350 19.44 39.12 -4.23
N ASP A 351 18.91 38.00 -3.73
CA ASP A 351 19.05 36.68 -4.34
C ASP A 351 18.42 36.63 -5.74
N PHE A 352 17.22 37.22 -5.89
CA PHE A 352 16.54 37.31 -7.19
C PHE A 352 17.28 38.19 -8.19
N VAL A 353 17.86 39.31 -7.76
CA VAL A 353 18.65 40.19 -8.63
C VAL A 353 19.93 39.49 -9.09
N ASP A 354 20.60 38.74 -8.22
CA ASP A 354 21.78 37.97 -8.61
C ASP A 354 21.44 36.80 -9.53
N ALA A 355 20.31 36.11 -9.29
CA ALA A 355 19.79 35.12 -10.23
C ALA A 355 19.42 35.75 -11.59
N LEU A 356 18.83 36.94 -11.62
CA LEU A 356 18.55 37.67 -12.87
C LEU A 356 19.83 38.02 -13.64
N LYS A 357 20.91 38.41 -12.94
CA LYS A 357 22.23 38.63 -13.58
C LYS A 357 22.77 37.34 -14.20
N ASN A 358 22.69 36.22 -13.47
CA ASN A 358 23.11 34.91 -13.99
C ASN A 358 22.30 34.51 -15.23
N VAL A 359 20.99 34.71 -15.20
CA VAL A 359 20.08 34.43 -16.33
C VAL A 359 20.42 35.33 -17.52
N ARG A 360 20.66 36.63 -17.30
CA ARG A 360 21.10 37.59 -18.33
C ARG A 360 22.38 37.09 -19.01
N ASP A 361 23.40 36.76 -18.23
CA ASP A 361 24.73 36.39 -18.72
C ASP A 361 24.69 35.05 -19.48
N ARG A 362 24.04 34.03 -18.91
CA ARG A 362 23.84 32.71 -19.56
C ARG A 362 23.10 32.83 -20.88
N LYS A 363 22.07 33.68 -20.94
CA LYS A 363 21.22 33.85 -22.12
C LYS A 363 21.73 34.92 -23.09
N ARG A 364 22.87 35.57 -22.80
CA ARG A 364 23.49 36.66 -23.57
C ARG A 364 22.52 37.80 -23.87
N LEU A 365 21.85 38.29 -22.83
CA LEU A 365 20.91 39.39 -22.89
C LEU A 365 21.59 40.68 -22.40
N ASP A 366 21.14 41.83 -22.88
CA ASP A 366 21.55 43.14 -22.37
C ASP A 366 20.98 43.38 -20.97
N PHE A 367 19.75 42.92 -20.70
CA PHE A 367 19.13 42.98 -19.38
C PHE A 367 18.03 41.93 -19.19
N ALA A 368 17.72 41.64 -17.93
CA ALA A 368 16.66 40.72 -17.53
C ALA A 368 15.77 41.33 -16.44
N MET A 369 14.49 40.98 -16.45
CA MET A 369 13.47 41.47 -15.54
C MET A 369 12.63 40.31 -14.99
N LEU A 370 12.06 40.48 -13.81
CA LEU A 370 11.06 39.61 -13.21
C LEU A 370 9.89 40.45 -12.71
N LEU A 371 8.70 40.20 -13.24
CA LEU A 371 7.45 40.78 -12.75
C LEU A 371 6.89 39.86 -11.66
N VAL A 372 6.90 40.32 -10.41
CA VAL A 372 6.30 39.63 -9.28
C VAL A 372 4.92 40.23 -9.05
N THR A 373 3.87 39.46 -9.26
CA THR A 373 2.48 39.93 -9.23
C THR A 373 1.74 39.40 -8.01
N ASP A 374 1.24 40.30 -7.17
CA ASP A 374 0.28 40.00 -6.11
C ASP A 374 -1.10 39.77 -6.73
N ILE A 375 -1.52 38.50 -6.82
CA ILE A 375 -2.82 38.13 -7.39
C ILE A 375 -3.99 38.56 -6.51
N VAL A 376 -3.74 38.80 -5.22
CA VAL A 376 -4.76 39.23 -4.27
C VAL A 376 -4.93 40.73 -4.33
N ASN A 377 -3.90 41.53 -4.12
CA ASN A 377 -4.02 43.00 -4.13
C ASN A 377 -4.01 43.60 -5.54
N THR A 378 -3.72 42.79 -6.56
CA THR A 378 -3.63 43.19 -7.96
C THR A 378 -2.54 44.22 -8.26
N ASP A 379 -1.47 44.20 -7.47
CA ASP A 379 -0.29 45.06 -7.60
C ASP A 379 0.94 44.21 -7.97
N SER A 380 2.00 44.84 -8.49
CA SER A 380 3.24 44.13 -8.82
C SER A 380 4.49 44.89 -8.40
N VAL A 381 5.56 44.15 -8.16
CA VAL A 381 6.93 44.66 -8.09
C VAL A 381 7.72 44.13 -9.28
N LEU A 382 8.41 45.02 -9.98
CA LEU A 382 9.34 44.64 -11.04
C LEU A 382 10.75 44.62 -10.48
N LEU A 383 11.40 43.46 -10.50
CA LEU A 383 12.83 43.33 -10.28
C LEU A 383 13.55 43.36 -11.64
N SER A 384 14.69 44.05 -11.74
CA SER A 384 15.44 44.16 -12.99
C SER A 384 16.93 44.23 -12.76
N THR A 385 17.72 43.63 -13.65
CA THR A 385 19.14 44.03 -13.79
C THR A 385 19.22 45.47 -14.29
N GLU A 386 20.38 46.12 -14.09
CA GLU A 386 20.63 47.44 -14.68
C GLU A 386 20.36 47.41 -16.19
N PHE A 387 19.65 48.43 -16.69
CA PHE A 387 19.36 48.55 -18.11
C PHE A 387 19.24 50.00 -18.57
N TYR A 388 19.50 50.21 -19.85
CA TYR A 388 19.46 51.52 -20.48
C TYR A 388 18.00 51.97 -20.63
N GLY A 389 17.65 53.07 -19.98
CA GLY A 389 16.27 53.58 -19.96
C GLY A 389 15.50 53.36 -18.66
N ALA A 390 16.10 52.73 -17.64
CA ALA A 390 15.49 52.53 -16.31
C ALA A 390 14.82 53.79 -15.71
N LYS A 391 15.43 54.97 -15.89
CA LYS A 391 14.89 56.25 -15.40
C LYS A 391 13.68 56.79 -16.18
N ARG A 392 13.33 56.17 -17.31
CA ARG A 392 12.26 56.61 -18.22
C ARG A 392 11.00 55.75 -18.15
N LEU A 393 11.03 54.66 -17.38
CA LEU A 393 9.82 53.92 -17.05
C LEU A 393 8.83 54.84 -16.34
N VAL A 394 7.55 54.76 -16.71
CA VAL A 394 6.45 55.48 -16.04
C VAL A 394 6.27 55.03 -14.58
N TYR A 395 6.79 53.85 -14.22
CA TYR A 395 6.69 53.26 -12.90
C TYR A 395 7.65 53.90 -11.89
N ARG A 396 7.21 53.98 -10.63
CA ARG A 396 8.00 54.58 -9.55
C ARG A 396 9.20 53.68 -9.24
N LYS A 397 10.41 54.21 -9.39
CA LYS A 397 11.65 53.53 -8.95
C LYS A 397 11.69 53.47 -7.42
N LEU A 398 11.81 52.27 -6.87
CA LEU A 398 11.94 52.03 -5.43
C LEU A 398 13.42 52.06 -5.02
N ASP A 399 14.25 51.32 -5.76
CA ASP A 399 15.71 51.30 -5.63
C ASP A 399 16.37 50.99 -6.99
N ASP A 400 17.68 50.73 -7.01
CA ASP A 400 18.44 50.50 -8.25
C ASP A 400 18.00 49.30 -9.09
N TYR A 401 17.32 48.34 -8.47
CA TYR A 401 16.92 47.09 -9.10
C TYR A 401 15.41 46.82 -9.02
N SER A 402 14.62 47.72 -8.43
CA SER A 402 13.19 47.49 -8.24
C SER A 402 12.29 48.70 -8.56
N PHE A 403 11.08 48.40 -9.06
CA PHE A 403 10.04 49.38 -9.38
C PHE A 403 8.68 48.91 -8.84
N ASP A 404 7.86 49.88 -8.44
CA ASP A 404 6.48 49.69 -7.99
C ASP A 404 5.51 49.85 -9.17
N LEU A 405 4.72 48.80 -9.44
CA LEU A 405 3.85 48.65 -10.60
C LEU A 405 2.38 48.40 -10.14
N PRO A 406 1.70 49.41 -9.57
CA PRO A 406 0.33 49.26 -9.10
C PRO A 406 -0.63 48.97 -10.27
N GLY A 407 -1.52 48.00 -10.11
CA GLY A 407 -2.50 47.59 -11.12
C GLY A 407 -1.94 46.89 -12.37
N VAL A 408 -0.64 46.58 -12.41
CA VAL A 408 -0.03 45.81 -13.50
C VAL A 408 -0.06 44.34 -13.15
N LEU A 409 -0.72 43.53 -13.99
CA LEU A 409 -0.81 42.06 -13.81
C LEU A 409 -0.23 41.29 -14.99
N SER A 410 -0.18 41.94 -16.16
CA SER A 410 0.21 41.27 -17.40
C SER A 410 1.53 41.81 -17.94
N ARG A 411 2.55 40.95 -17.97
CA ARG A 411 3.78 41.22 -18.72
C ARG A 411 3.49 41.69 -20.15
N LYS A 412 2.64 40.96 -20.88
CA LYS A 412 2.44 41.18 -22.32
C LYS A 412 1.60 42.42 -22.64
N LYS A 413 0.53 42.66 -21.87
CA LYS A 413 -0.43 43.73 -22.17
C LYS A 413 -0.05 45.07 -21.56
N GLN A 414 0.67 45.08 -20.44
CA GLN A 414 0.89 46.30 -19.64
C GLN A 414 2.38 46.64 -19.49
N LEU A 415 3.23 45.68 -19.14
CA LEU A 415 4.67 45.94 -18.92
C LEU A 415 5.47 46.07 -20.22
N LEU A 416 5.36 45.08 -21.12
CA LEU A 416 6.15 45.02 -22.35
C LEU A 416 5.96 46.26 -23.25
N PRO A 417 4.74 46.76 -23.50
CA PRO A 417 4.56 47.97 -24.31
C PRO A 417 5.33 49.18 -23.77
N GLU A 418 5.38 49.31 -22.44
CA GLU A 418 6.09 50.39 -21.77
C GLU A 418 7.61 50.23 -21.86
N VAL A 419 8.13 48.99 -21.72
CA VAL A 419 9.55 48.70 -21.95
C VAL A 419 9.95 49.02 -23.39
N LEU A 420 9.12 48.65 -24.38
CA LEU A 420 9.38 48.93 -25.79
C LEU A 420 9.38 50.44 -26.10
N ARG A 421 8.44 51.20 -25.52
CA ARG A 421 8.42 52.67 -25.64
C ARG A 421 9.73 53.28 -25.15
N VAL A 422 10.21 52.83 -23.98
CA VAL A 422 11.47 53.30 -23.40
C VAL A 422 12.67 52.97 -24.30
N LEU A 423 12.75 51.74 -24.83
CA LEU A 423 13.82 51.35 -25.74
C LEU A 423 13.81 52.14 -27.05
N GLU A 424 12.64 52.39 -27.64
CA GLU A 424 12.50 53.16 -28.87
C GLU A 424 13.01 54.60 -28.72
N GLU A 425 12.64 55.30 -27.64
CA GLU A 425 13.13 56.66 -27.35
C GLU A 425 14.64 56.71 -27.14
N THR A 426 15.18 55.60 -26.68
CA THR A 426 16.56 55.46 -26.24
C THR A 426 17.47 55.10 -27.42
N ALA A 427 16.97 54.32 -28.38
CA ALA A 427 17.66 53.98 -29.64
C ALA A 427 17.62 55.11 -30.69
N LYS A 428 16.73 56.10 -30.55
CA LYS A 428 16.63 57.29 -31.43
C LYS A 428 17.65 58.39 -31.11
N LYS A 429 18.52 58.19 -30.11
CA LYS A 429 19.66 59.05 -29.76
C LYS A 429 20.95 58.29 -30.01
#